data_AF-A0A380FHA2-F1
#
_entry.id   AF-A0A380FHA2-F1
#
_cell.length_a   1.000
_cell.length_b   1.000
_cell.length_c   1.000
_cell.angle_alpha   90.00
_cell.angle_beta   90.00
_cell.angle_gamma   90.00
#
_symmetry.space_group_name_H-M   'P 1'
#
loop_
_entity.id
_entity.type
_entity.pdbx_description
1 polymer ?
#
loop_
_entity_poly.entity_id
_entity_poly.type
_entity_poly.pdbx_seq_one_letter_code
_entity_poly.pdbx_strand_id
1 'polypeptide(L)'
;MIKPSRLKSGDTVAIVSLSSGIAGDHQYILRTLQGINNLKQIFGLQVKVMPNALKGSRYLKEHPEARAADLNEALVDPEIKGIINCIGGDDAHTIIPFINSQNIKKYPKIFSGYSDTTSLHLLFYKMGIVSYYGPALLTDFAENGTMDEYTIQHIKHCWFETHDSHNIYPAKYIRTNSGDWGSAKAK
;
A
#
# COMPACT_ATOMS: atom_id res chain seq x y z
N MET A 1 3.51 -20.82 -1.52
CA MET A 1 2.52 -19.78 -1.15
C MET A 1 1.59 -19.56 -2.34
N ILE A 2 0.33 -19.23 -2.09
CA ILE A 2 -0.66 -18.89 -3.12
C ILE A 2 -0.33 -17.47 -3.63
N LYS A 3 -0.17 -17.32 -4.94
CA LYS A 3 0.03 -16.02 -5.59
C LYS A 3 -1.34 -15.42 -5.91
N PRO A 4 -1.62 -14.16 -5.52
CA PRO A 4 -2.87 -13.50 -5.89
C PRO A 4 -2.97 -13.29 -7.40
N SER A 5 -4.20 -13.11 -7.90
CA SER A 5 -4.44 -12.76 -9.30
C SER A 5 -3.80 -11.43 -9.65
N ARG A 6 -3.32 -11.31 -10.90
CA ARG A 6 -2.81 -10.04 -11.45
C ARG A 6 -3.90 -8.98 -11.54
N LEU A 7 -3.48 -7.73 -11.45
CA LEU A 7 -4.30 -6.55 -11.75
C LEU A 7 -4.44 -6.35 -13.26
N LYS A 8 -5.48 -5.63 -13.63
CA LYS A 8 -5.77 -5.11 -14.97
C LYS A 8 -6.17 -3.64 -14.86
N SER A 9 -6.01 -2.90 -15.95
CA SER A 9 -6.63 -1.58 -16.05
C SER A 9 -8.15 -1.70 -15.81
N GLY A 10 -8.70 -0.79 -15.02
CA GLY A 10 -10.09 -0.80 -14.54
C GLY A 10 -10.30 -1.52 -13.20
N ASP A 11 -9.34 -2.32 -12.71
CA ASP A 11 -9.46 -2.96 -11.40
C ASP A 11 -9.41 -1.93 -10.26
N THR A 12 -10.14 -2.22 -9.17
CA THR A 12 -10.14 -1.37 -7.98
C THR A 12 -9.06 -1.81 -7.00
N VAL A 13 -8.26 -0.87 -6.51
CA VAL A 13 -7.37 -1.07 -5.36
C VAL A 13 -7.86 -0.29 -4.15
N ALA A 14 -7.71 -0.91 -2.98
CA ALA A 14 -7.99 -0.29 -1.70
C ALA A 14 -6.75 0.46 -1.19
N ILE A 15 -6.97 1.65 -0.64
CA ILE A 15 -5.97 2.38 0.13
C ILE A 15 -6.29 2.26 1.62
N VAL A 16 -5.30 1.87 2.40
CA VAL A 16 -5.39 1.61 3.84
C VAL A 16 -4.24 2.27 4.60
N SER A 17 -4.45 2.62 5.86
CA SER A 17 -3.38 3.15 6.75
C SER A 17 -3.18 2.20 7.92
N LEU A 18 -2.33 1.19 7.74
CA LEU A 18 -2.19 0.07 8.69
C LEU A 18 -1.06 0.27 9.71
N SER A 19 -0.35 1.39 9.61
CA SER A 19 0.69 1.84 10.54
C SER A 19 0.39 3.30 10.89
N SER A 20 1.24 4.25 10.46
CA SER A 20 1.00 5.68 10.59
C SER A 20 -0.24 6.15 9.83
N GLY A 21 -1.06 6.97 10.48
CA GLY A 21 -2.26 7.58 9.90
C GLY A 21 -2.05 8.90 9.16
N ILE A 22 -0.79 9.29 8.89
CA ILE A 22 -0.47 10.63 8.37
C ILE A 22 -1.06 10.94 6.99
N ALA A 23 -1.49 9.93 6.22
CA ALA A 23 -2.15 10.17 4.92
C ALA A 23 -3.45 10.99 5.04
N GLY A 24 -4.11 10.94 6.21
CA GLY A 24 -5.28 11.76 6.52
C GLY A 24 -4.95 13.11 7.16
N ASP A 25 -3.68 13.39 7.48
CA ASP A 25 -3.32 14.65 8.10
C ASP A 25 -3.32 15.78 7.07
N HIS A 26 -3.77 16.97 7.48
CA HIS A 26 -3.91 18.14 6.60
C HIS A 26 -2.62 18.46 5.83
N GLN A 27 -1.45 18.27 6.45
CA GLN A 27 -0.16 18.55 5.80
C GLN A 27 0.21 17.58 4.67
N TYR A 28 -0.38 16.38 4.62
CA TYR A 28 -0.09 15.36 3.61
C TYR A 28 -1.25 15.06 2.68
N ILE A 29 -2.44 15.65 2.89
CA ILE A 29 -3.63 15.31 2.10
C ILE A 29 -3.41 15.54 0.59
N LEU A 30 -2.69 16.60 0.20
CA LEU A 30 -2.37 16.84 -1.22
C LEU A 30 -1.46 15.75 -1.79
N ARG A 31 -0.51 15.26 -1.00
CA ARG A 31 0.37 14.14 -1.36
C ARG A 31 -0.44 12.84 -1.49
N THR A 32 -1.37 12.57 -0.59
CA THR A 32 -2.31 11.44 -0.70
C THR A 32 -3.10 11.52 -2.02
N LEU A 33 -3.69 12.67 -2.33
CA LEU A 33 -4.46 12.87 -3.56
C LEU A 33 -3.60 12.69 -4.82
N GLN A 34 -2.33 13.13 -4.80
CA GLN A 34 -1.38 12.91 -5.89
C GLN A 34 -1.10 11.43 -6.11
N GLY A 35 -0.84 10.66 -5.04
CA GLY A 35 -0.64 9.21 -5.15
C GLY A 35 -1.86 8.49 -5.71
N ILE A 36 -3.06 8.86 -5.25
CA ILE A 36 -4.33 8.33 -5.77
C ILE A 36 -4.50 8.69 -7.26
N ASN A 37 -4.15 9.91 -7.66
CA ASN A 37 -4.23 10.33 -9.05
C ASN A 37 -3.25 9.53 -9.93
N ASN A 38 -2.03 9.29 -9.46
CA ASN A 38 -1.04 8.51 -10.21
C ASN A 38 -1.45 7.03 -10.37
N LEU A 39 -2.07 6.42 -9.36
CA LEU A 39 -2.69 5.09 -9.49
C LEU A 39 -3.72 5.05 -10.64
N LYS A 40 -4.55 6.10 -10.75
CA LYS A 40 -5.55 6.22 -11.82
C LYS A 40 -4.91 6.47 -13.19
N GLN A 41 -4.05 7.47 -13.30
CA GLN A 41 -3.55 7.94 -14.60
C GLN A 41 -2.46 7.04 -15.19
N ILE A 42 -1.56 6.50 -14.37
CA ILE A 42 -0.40 5.73 -14.86
C ILE A 42 -0.73 4.25 -15.02
N PHE A 43 -1.56 3.70 -14.13
CA PHE A 43 -1.89 2.27 -14.07
C PHE A 43 -3.32 1.95 -14.50
N GLY A 44 -4.17 2.96 -14.73
CA GLY A 44 -5.56 2.75 -15.12
C GLY A 44 -6.43 2.15 -14.01
N LEU A 45 -6.00 2.20 -12.75
CA LEU A 45 -6.72 1.59 -11.63
C LEU A 45 -7.84 2.50 -11.12
N GLN A 46 -8.88 1.91 -10.57
CA GLN A 46 -9.81 2.61 -9.69
C GLN A 46 -9.30 2.55 -8.25
N VAL A 47 -9.66 3.54 -7.44
CA VAL A 47 -9.17 3.65 -6.07
C VAL A 47 -10.33 3.79 -5.10
N LYS A 48 -10.42 2.86 -4.14
CA LYS A 48 -11.32 2.92 -2.99
C LYS A 48 -10.52 3.26 -1.74
N VAL A 49 -10.78 4.41 -1.14
CA VAL A 49 -10.20 4.77 0.16
C VAL A 49 -11.03 4.09 1.24
N MET A 50 -10.40 3.26 2.08
CA MET A 50 -11.13 2.57 3.15
C MET A 50 -11.58 3.55 4.25
N PRO A 51 -12.68 3.25 4.98
CA PRO A 51 -13.36 4.23 5.83
C PRO A 51 -12.49 4.90 6.89
N ASN A 52 -11.46 4.23 7.41
CA ASN A 52 -10.60 4.76 8.45
C ASN A 52 -9.27 5.31 7.90
N ALA A 53 -8.89 4.96 6.68
CA ALA A 53 -7.56 5.22 6.11
C ALA A 53 -7.10 6.68 6.18
N LEU A 54 -8.03 7.64 6.11
CA LEU A 54 -7.75 9.09 6.14
C LEU A 54 -8.26 9.81 7.39
N LYS A 55 -8.48 9.11 8.50
CA LYS A 55 -8.90 9.74 9.77
C LYS A 55 -7.77 10.48 10.53
N GLY A 56 -6.55 10.46 10.00
CA GLY A 56 -5.41 11.18 10.54
C GLY A 56 -4.60 10.37 11.57
N SER A 57 -3.37 10.82 11.81
CA SER A 57 -2.36 10.11 12.61
C SER A 57 -2.79 9.95 14.07
N ARG A 58 -3.38 10.98 14.67
CA ARG A 58 -3.85 10.93 16.07
C ARG A 58 -4.92 9.85 16.27
N TYR A 59 -5.97 9.88 15.46
CA TYR A 59 -7.06 8.91 15.58
C TYR A 59 -6.56 7.49 15.35
N LEU A 60 -5.80 7.25 14.29
CA LEU A 60 -5.37 5.90 13.94
C LEU A 60 -4.37 5.30 14.95
N LYS A 61 -3.58 6.14 15.61
CA LYS A 61 -2.73 5.70 16.73
C LYS A 61 -3.55 5.20 17.93
N GLU A 62 -4.68 5.83 18.22
CA GLU A 62 -5.57 5.47 19.33
C GLU A 62 -6.50 4.29 18.98
N HIS A 63 -6.68 3.97 17.69
CA HIS A 63 -7.67 3.00 17.19
C HIS A 63 -7.07 1.91 16.27
N PRO A 64 -6.24 0.98 16.80
CA PRO A 64 -5.72 -0.16 16.02
C PRO A 64 -6.82 -1.06 15.45
N GLU A 65 -7.97 -1.18 16.12
CA GLU A 65 -9.13 -1.93 15.65
C GLU A 65 -9.75 -1.31 14.38
N ALA A 66 -9.73 0.03 14.26
CA ALA A 66 -10.22 0.73 13.07
C ALA A 66 -9.30 0.49 11.87
N ARG A 67 -7.97 0.45 12.09
CA ARG A 67 -6.98 0.08 11.07
C ARG A 67 -7.18 -1.36 10.59
N ALA A 68 -7.41 -2.30 11.51
CA ALA A 68 -7.69 -3.69 11.15
C ALA A 68 -9.04 -3.86 10.44
N ALA A 69 -10.05 -3.08 10.81
CA ALA A 69 -11.36 -3.09 10.14
C ALA A 69 -11.23 -2.77 8.65
N ASP A 70 -10.43 -1.77 8.29
CA ASP A 70 -10.15 -1.42 6.89
C ASP A 70 -9.53 -2.60 6.12
N LEU A 71 -8.55 -3.30 6.71
CA LEU A 71 -7.96 -4.49 6.06
C LEU A 71 -8.97 -5.63 5.94
N ASN A 72 -9.74 -5.90 7.00
CA ASN A 72 -10.75 -6.97 7.01
C ASN A 72 -11.83 -6.73 5.94
N GLU A 73 -12.32 -5.50 5.82
CA GLU A 73 -13.31 -5.11 4.80
C GLU A 73 -12.71 -5.21 3.39
N ALA A 74 -11.50 -4.68 3.18
CA ALA A 74 -10.84 -4.74 1.88
C ALA A 74 -10.57 -6.17 1.40
N LEU A 75 -10.28 -7.09 2.32
CA LEU A 75 -10.07 -8.51 2.01
C LEU A 75 -11.36 -9.20 1.54
N VAL A 76 -12.51 -8.90 2.12
CA VAL A 76 -13.76 -9.61 1.77
C VAL A 76 -14.53 -8.97 0.61
N ASP A 77 -14.27 -7.69 0.31
CA ASP A 77 -14.92 -6.96 -0.77
C ASP A 77 -14.50 -7.51 -2.15
N PRO A 78 -15.42 -8.10 -2.94
CA PRO A 78 -15.07 -8.70 -4.23
C PRO A 78 -14.67 -7.68 -5.30
N GLU A 79 -14.99 -6.39 -5.15
CA GLU A 79 -14.60 -5.34 -6.12
C GLU A 79 -13.11 -4.98 -6.00
N ILE A 80 -12.55 -5.09 -4.79
CA ILE A 80 -11.14 -4.79 -4.54
C ILE A 80 -10.25 -5.95 -5.04
N LYS A 81 -9.25 -5.64 -5.87
CA LYS A 81 -8.29 -6.61 -6.44
C LYS A 81 -6.89 -6.48 -5.84
N GLY A 82 -6.57 -5.33 -5.24
CA GLY A 82 -5.32 -5.09 -4.54
C GLY A 82 -5.50 -4.13 -3.37
N ILE A 83 -4.56 -4.16 -2.43
CA ILE A 83 -4.54 -3.36 -1.22
C ILE A 83 -3.16 -2.71 -1.13
N ILE A 84 -3.10 -1.39 -1.03
CA ILE A 84 -1.87 -0.61 -0.97
C ILE A 84 -1.87 0.17 0.35
N ASN A 85 -0.86 -0.08 1.19
CA ASN A 85 -0.68 0.65 2.43
C ASN A 85 -0.19 2.08 2.15
N CYS A 86 -0.72 3.06 2.88
CA CYS A 86 -0.41 4.47 2.68
C CYS A 86 1.06 4.76 2.93
N ILE A 87 1.56 4.30 4.07
CA ILE A 87 2.93 4.50 4.54
C ILE A 87 3.22 3.53 5.70
N GLY A 88 4.50 3.31 6.01
CA GLY A 88 4.94 2.65 7.24
C GLY A 88 4.75 3.51 8.49
N GLY A 89 5.52 3.23 9.54
CA GLY A 89 5.44 3.84 10.86
C GLY A 89 6.23 2.97 11.84
N ASP A 90 5.68 2.69 13.02
CA ASP A 90 6.37 1.94 14.07
C ASP A 90 5.47 0.98 14.88
N ASP A 91 4.18 0.85 14.52
CA ASP A 91 3.18 0.16 15.34
C ASP A 91 2.20 -0.74 14.56
N ALA A 92 2.46 -1.09 13.30
CA ALA A 92 1.55 -1.93 12.50
C ALA A 92 1.25 -3.30 13.15
N HIS A 93 2.19 -3.83 13.93
CA HIS A 93 1.99 -5.09 14.65
C HIS A 93 0.82 -5.04 15.65
N THR A 94 0.45 -3.85 16.15
CA THR A 94 -0.63 -3.67 17.13
C THR A 94 -2.01 -4.03 16.57
N ILE A 95 -2.18 -4.01 15.25
CA ILE A 95 -3.47 -4.31 14.61
C ILE A 95 -3.69 -5.82 14.43
N ILE A 96 -2.63 -6.64 14.51
CA ILE A 96 -2.67 -8.09 14.23
C ILE A 96 -3.74 -8.84 15.03
N PRO A 97 -3.95 -8.59 16.34
CA PRO A 97 -5.00 -9.25 17.12
C PRO A 97 -6.42 -9.02 16.59
N PHE A 98 -6.65 -7.96 15.82
CA PHE A 98 -7.95 -7.57 15.28
C PHE A 98 -8.17 -8.01 13.82
N ILE A 99 -7.14 -8.59 13.17
CA ILE A 99 -7.24 -9.07 11.79
C ILE A 99 -7.86 -10.47 11.77
N ASN A 100 -8.90 -10.66 10.94
CA ASN A 100 -9.38 -11.99 10.58
C ASN A 100 -8.43 -12.63 9.57
N SER A 101 -7.33 -13.20 10.07
CA SER A 101 -6.24 -13.72 9.25
C SER A 101 -6.67 -14.83 8.27
N GLN A 102 -7.74 -15.57 8.57
CA GLN A 102 -8.27 -16.57 7.63
C GLN A 102 -8.78 -15.95 6.33
N ASN A 103 -9.25 -14.69 6.36
CA ASN A 103 -9.68 -13.98 5.16
C ASN A 103 -8.52 -13.68 4.21
N ILE A 104 -7.28 -13.54 4.71
CA ILE A 104 -6.09 -13.38 3.86
C ILE A 104 -5.95 -14.59 2.94
N LYS A 105 -6.11 -15.81 3.50
CA LYS A 105 -6.01 -17.05 2.73
C LYS A 105 -7.25 -17.31 1.86
N LYS A 106 -8.44 -16.97 2.36
CA LYS A 106 -9.71 -17.20 1.66
C LYS A 106 -9.91 -16.25 0.48
N TYR A 107 -9.41 -15.02 0.58
CA TYR A 107 -9.55 -13.96 -0.41
C TYR A 107 -8.18 -13.36 -0.76
N PRO A 108 -7.29 -14.13 -1.40
CA PRO A 108 -5.95 -13.65 -1.70
C PRO A 108 -6.01 -12.50 -2.71
N LYS A 109 -5.43 -11.36 -2.33
CA LYS A 109 -5.32 -10.14 -3.15
C LYS A 109 -3.88 -9.65 -3.13
N ILE A 110 -3.51 -8.82 -4.11
CA ILE A 110 -2.23 -8.10 -4.03
C ILE A 110 -2.24 -7.26 -2.76
N PHE A 111 -1.17 -7.34 -1.96
CA PHE A 111 -0.93 -6.48 -0.81
C PHE A 111 0.45 -5.86 -0.94
N SER A 112 0.53 -4.52 -0.90
CA SER A 112 1.77 -3.78 -1.07
C SER A 112 2.02 -2.77 0.05
N GLY A 113 3.29 -2.68 0.43
CA GLY A 113 3.88 -1.68 1.31
C GLY A 113 5.29 -2.12 1.68
N TYR A 114 5.98 -1.32 2.47
CA TYR A 114 7.30 -1.66 2.99
C TYR A 114 7.52 -1.01 4.36
N SER A 115 8.75 -1.14 4.90
CA SER A 115 9.11 -0.65 6.24
C SER A 115 8.29 -1.37 7.32
N ASP A 116 7.65 -0.67 8.26
CA ASP A 116 6.85 -1.27 9.33
C ASP A 116 5.68 -2.15 8.85
N THR A 117 5.26 -2.00 7.59
CA THR A 117 4.35 -2.95 6.91
C THR A 117 4.87 -4.41 6.94
N THR A 118 6.17 -4.62 7.20
CA THR A 118 6.83 -5.92 7.36
C THR A 118 6.07 -6.85 8.31
N SER A 119 5.57 -6.34 9.44
CA SER A 119 4.82 -7.17 10.41
C SER A 119 3.60 -7.83 9.78
N LEU A 120 2.93 -7.14 8.84
CA LEU A 120 1.80 -7.66 8.09
C LEU A 120 2.25 -8.56 6.94
N HIS A 121 3.38 -8.29 6.28
CA HIS A 121 3.96 -9.23 5.32
C HIS A 121 4.28 -10.59 5.97
N LEU A 122 4.74 -10.61 7.22
CA LEU A 122 4.94 -11.85 7.99
C LEU A 122 3.61 -12.56 8.29
N LEU A 123 2.52 -11.82 8.52
CA LEU A 123 1.18 -12.39 8.66
C LEU A 123 0.69 -13.02 7.34
N PHE A 124 0.86 -12.34 6.21
CA PHE A 124 0.55 -12.88 4.88
C PHE A 124 1.35 -14.15 4.58
N TYR A 125 2.66 -14.12 4.88
CA TYR A 125 3.54 -15.28 4.79
C TYR A 125 3.05 -16.46 5.65
N LYS A 126 2.68 -16.21 6.92
CA LYS A 126 2.12 -17.22 7.82
C LYS A 126 0.82 -17.82 7.28
N MET A 127 0.00 -17.03 6.59
CA MET A 127 -1.23 -17.49 5.93
C MET A 127 -0.96 -18.19 4.59
N GLY A 128 0.29 -18.29 4.17
CA GLY A 128 0.72 -18.94 2.95
C GLY A 128 0.40 -18.15 1.69
N ILE A 129 0.23 -16.83 1.79
CA ILE A 129 -0.11 -15.94 0.67
C ILE A 129 1.08 -15.06 0.32
N VAL A 130 1.36 -14.93 -0.98
CA VAL A 130 2.36 -14.00 -1.49
C VAL A 130 1.87 -12.57 -1.29
N SER A 131 2.68 -11.75 -0.62
CA SER A 131 2.54 -10.29 -0.60
C SER A 131 3.76 -9.63 -1.22
N TYR A 132 3.64 -8.35 -1.58
CA TYR A 132 4.69 -7.60 -2.26
C TYR A 132 5.33 -6.61 -1.30
N TYR A 133 6.57 -6.88 -0.88
CA TYR A 133 7.38 -5.86 -0.21
C TYR A 133 7.77 -4.83 -1.25
N GLY A 134 7.04 -3.72 -1.28
CA GLY A 134 7.00 -2.87 -2.46
C GLY A 134 6.35 -1.51 -2.21
N PRO A 135 6.07 -0.76 -3.29
CA PRO A 135 5.65 0.63 -3.22
C PRO A 135 4.48 0.90 -2.27
N ALA A 136 4.57 1.99 -1.50
CA ALA A 136 3.51 2.54 -0.66
C ALA A 136 3.01 3.88 -1.21
N LEU A 137 1.77 4.27 -0.85
CA LEU A 137 1.09 5.41 -1.49
C LEU A 137 1.91 6.71 -1.41
N LEU A 138 2.30 7.11 -0.20
CA LEU A 138 2.91 8.42 0.04
C LEU A 138 4.36 8.50 -0.40
N THR A 139 5.09 7.39 -0.35
CA THR A 139 6.53 7.35 -0.62
C THR A 139 6.84 7.18 -2.10
N ASP A 140 6.02 6.42 -2.82
CA ASP A 140 6.34 6.01 -4.20
C ASP A 140 5.33 6.54 -5.21
N PHE A 141 4.03 6.32 -4.97
CA PHE A 141 3.00 6.76 -5.90
C PHE A 141 2.82 8.27 -5.89
N ALA A 142 3.06 8.92 -4.76
CA ALA A 142 2.95 10.36 -4.58
C ALA A 142 4.28 11.12 -4.75
N GLU A 143 5.23 10.55 -5.48
CA GLU A 143 6.50 11.20 -5.77
C GLU A 143 6.29 12.56 -6.46
N ASN A 144 7.09 13.56 -6.07
CA ASN A 144 6.97 14.92 -6.59
C ASN A 144 7.32 14.95 -8.08
N GLY A 145 6.50 15.67 -8.87
CA GLY A 145 6.59 15.63 -10.33
C GLY A 145 6.00 14.32 -10.87
N THR A 146 6.86 13.45 -11.40
CA THR A 146 6.45 12.16 -11.97
C THR A 146 7.04 11.00 -11.18
N MET A 147 6.28 9.91 -11.07
CA MET A 147 6.81 8.64 -10.57
C MET A 147 8.04 8.20 -11.37
N ASP A 148 8.98 7.54 -10.69
CA ASP A 148 10.16 6.99 -11.34
C ASP A 148 9.78 5.88 -12.31
N GLU A 149 10.29 5.93 -13.53
CA GLU A 149 10.05 4.92 -14.54
C GLU A 149 10.50 3.53 -14.08
N TYR A 150 11.58 3.43 -13.30
CA TYR A 150 12.05 2.18 -12.72
C TYR A 150 10.96 1.55 -11.83
N THR A 151 10.35 2.34 -10.94
CA THR A 151 9.27 1.89 -10.06
C THR A 151 8.02 1.52 -10.87
N ILE A 152 7.64 2.32 -11.86
CA ILE A 152 6.47 2.05 -12.72
C ILE A 152 6.63 0.71 -13.44
N GLN A 153 7.78 0.48 -14.07
CA GLN A 153 8.05 -0.76 -14.84
C GLN A 153 7.99 -1.99 -13.93
N HIS A 154 8.55 -1.91 -12.73
CA HIS A 154 8.54 -3.03 -11.78
C HIS A 154 7.15 -3.29 -11.20
N ILE A 155 6.33 -2.26 -10.97
CA ILE A 155 4.92 -2.44 -10.60
C ILE A 155 4.17 -3.15 -11.72
N LYS A 156 4.31 -2.68 -12.98
CA LYS A 156 3.64 -3.30 -14.14
C LYS A 156 4.02 -4.77 -14.26
N HIS A 157 5.31 -5.08 -14.18
CA HIS A 157 5.78 -6.44 -14.26
C HIS A 157 5.26 -7.33 -13.12
N CYS A 158 5.37 -6.86 -11.87
CA CYS A 158 5.02 -7.66 -10.70
C CYS A 158 3.51 -7.84 -10.50
N TRP A 159 2.70 -6.84 -10.88
CA TRP A 159 1.27 -6.80 -10.56
C TRP A 159 0.36 -7.02 -11.77
N PHE A 160 0.79 -6.69 -12.99
CA PHE A 160 -0.08 -6.72 -14.18
C PHE A 160 0.30 -7.80 -15.21
N GLU A 161 1.53 -8.29 -15.18
CA GLU A 161 2.04 -9.22 -16.19
C GLU A 161 2.12 -10.67 -15.68
N THR A 162 2.26 -11.61 -16.62
CA THR A 162 2.52 -13.03 -16.33
C THR A 162 3.84 -13.43 -16.97
N HIS A 163 4.91 -13.40 -16.19
CA HIS A 163 6.22 -13.85 -16.61
C HIS A 163 6.82 -14.81 -15.59
N ASP A 164 7.51 -15.84 -16.08
CA ASP A 164 8.20 -16.85 -15.27
C ASP A 164 9.55 -16.35 -14.74
N SER A 165 10.07 -15.24 -15.29
CA SER A 165 11.31 -14.61 -14.84
C SER A 165 11.29 -13.10 -15.03
N HIS A 166 11.85 -12.38 -14.05
CA HIS A 166 12.09 -10.94 -14.09
C HIS A 166 13.56 -10.69 -13.81
N ASN A 167 14.30 -10.17 -14.79
CA ASN A 167 15.68 -9.76 -14.57
C ASN A 167 15.69 -8.37 -13.94
N ILE A 168 16.12 -8.29 -12.68
CA ILE A 168 16.21 -7.02 -11.95
C ILE A 168 17.60 -6.45 -12.16
N TYR A 169 17.66 -5.34 -12.89
CA TYR A 169 18.88 -4.56 -13.05
C TYR A 169 18.91 -3.41 -12.02
N PRO A 170 20.09 -2.92 -11.61
CA PRO A 170 20.20 -1.75 -10.75
C PRO A 170 19.51 -0.53 -11.36
N ALA A 171 18.87 0.29 -10.52
CA ALA A 171 18.36 1.58 -10.94
C ALA A 171 19.52 2.48 -11.41
N LYS A 172 19.28 3.30 -12.43
CA LYS A 172 20.30 4.23 -12.98
C LYS A 172 20.72 5.29 -11.97
N TYR A 173 19.83 5.64 -11.05
CA TYR A 173 20.05 6.59 -9.98
C TYR A 173 19.24 6.16 -8.76
N ILE A 174 19.67 6.63 -7.59
CA ILE A 174 18.93 6.50 -6.32
C ILE A 174 18.81 7.90 -5.74
N ARG A 175 17.64 8.24 -5.22
CA ARG A 175 17.44 9.50 -4.51
C ARG A 175 18.09 9.40 -3.13
N THR A 176 18.96 10.35 -2.80
CA THR A 176 19.65 10.42 -1.50
C THR A 176 18.94 11.31 -0.47
N ASN A 177 18.01 12.16 -0.91
CA ASN A 177 17.21 13.01 -0.05
C ASN A 177 15.76 12.50 0.02
N SER A 178 15.46 11.69 1.03
CA SER A 178 14.07 11.48 1.46
C SER A 178 13.71 12.64 2.37
N GLY A 179 12.80 13.53 1.97
CA GLY A 179 12.34 14.63 2.83
C GLY A 179 12.00 14.15 4.25
N ASP A 180 12.25 15.00 5.24
CA ASP A 180 11.96 14.66 6.64
C ASP A 180 10.45 14.71 6.89
N TRP A 181 9.85 13.52 7.03
CA TRP A 181 8.44 13.32 7.38
C TRP A 181 8.06 13.85 8.77
N GLY A 182 9.02 14.23 9.62
CA GLY A 182 8.79 14.93 10.88
C GLY A 182 8.83 16.45 10.77
N SER A 183 9.30 16.99 9.64
CA SER A 183 9.43 18.43 9.44
C SER A 183 8.25 19.00 8.65
N ALA A 184 7.73 20.17 9.08
CA ALA A 184 6.74 20.95 8.33
C ALA A 184 7.23 21.43 6.93
N LYS A 185 8.43 20.99 6.50
CA LYS A 185 9.07 21.31 5.22
C LYS A 185 9.05 20.16 4.22
N ALA A 186 8.39 19.04 4.50
CA ALA A 186 8.07 18.03 3.49
C ALA A 186 7.03 18.61 2.50
N LYS A 187 7.50 19.47 1.59
CA LYS A 187 6.74 20.04 0.46
C LYS A 187 7.22 19.38 -0.82
#